data_AF-A0A356SDM7-F1
#
_entry.id   AF-A0A356SDM7-F1
#
_cell.length_a   1.000
_cell.length_b   1.000
_cell.length_c   1.000
_cell.angle_alpha   90.00
_cell.angle_beta   90.00
_cell.angle_gamma   90.00
#
_symmetry.space_group_name_H-M   'P 1'
#
loop_
_entity.id
_entity.type
_entity.pdbx_description
1 polymer ?
#
loop_
_entity_poly.entity_id
_entity_poly.type
_entity_poly.pdbx_seq_one_letter_code
_entity_poly.pdbx_strand_id
1 'polypeptide(L)'
;EAMEPEFVDYQKQVVQNAKVMASTFVARGYNLVSGGTDNHLMLLDLRDKSYTGKDADAALGRAYITVNKNAVPNDPRSPFVTSGLRLGTPAITTRGFADDETRQLTHWMCDVLESLESDDTETVIERVRESVKTLCARFPVYAE
;
A
#
# COMPACT_ATOMS: atom_id res chain seq x y z
N GLU A 1 -26.74 7.29 -2.14
CA GLU A 1 -25.39 6.84 -1.72
C GLU A 1 -24.48 8.02 -1.40
N ALA A 2 -23.92 8.76 -2.37
CA ALA A 2 -22.95 9.82 -2.05
C ALA A 2 -23.47 11.01 -1.22
N MET A 3 -24.80 11.19 -1.13
CA MET A 3 -25.47 12.21 -0.30
C MET A 3 -25.89 11.69 1.07
N GLU A 4 -25.70 10.40 1.36
CA GLU A 4 -26.10 9.80 2.64
C GLU A 4 -25.08 10.14 3.74
N PRO A 5 -25.51 10.31 5.01
CA PRO A 5 -24.60 10.53 6.14
C PRO A 5 -23.50 9.46 6.26
N GLU A 6 -23.81 8.21 5.97
CA GLU A 6 -22.87 7.09 6.03
C GLU A 6 -21.73 7.25 5.03
N PHE A 7 -21.96 7.90 3.89
CA PHE A 7 -20.92 8.20 2.92
C PHE A 7 -19.91 9.22 3.46
N VAL A 8 -20.36 10.16 4.30
CA VAL A 8 -19.48 11.12 4.97
C VAL A 8 -18.54 10.38 5.93
N ASP A 9 -19.06 9.42 6.69
CA ASP A 9 -18.24 8.63 7.62
C ASP A 9 -17.29 7.68 6.89
N TYR A 10 -17.71 7.09 5.77
CA TYR A 10 -16.83 6.37 4.86
C TYR A 10 -15.66 7.25 4.38
N GLN A 11 -15.93 8.48 3.91
CA GLN A 11 -14.87 9.37 3.43
C GLN A 11 -13.89 9.80 4.53
N LYS A 12 -14.38 10.01 5.76
CA LYS A 12 -13.50 10.23 6.92
C LYS A 12 -12.59 9.03 7.16
N GLN A 13 -13.13 7.81 7.10
CA GLN A 13 -12.34 6.59 7.28
C GLN A 13 -11.31 6.40 6.15
N VAL A 14 -11.65 6.75 4.90
CA VAL A 14 -10.70 6.72 3.77
C VAL A 14 -9.47 7.59 4.08
N VAL A 15 -9.69 8.83 4.51
CA VAL A 15 -8.61 9.77 4.85
C VAL A 15 -7.85 9.30 6.11
N GLN A 16 -8.56 8.77 7.11
CA GLN A 16 -7.93 8.23 8.31
C GLN A 16 -7.01 7.05 7.99
N ASN A 17 -7.49 6.08 7.21
CA ASN A 17 -6.68 4.96 6.73
C ASN A 17 -5.46 5.45 5.94
N ALA A 18 -5.62 6.49 5.11
CA ALA A 18 -4.50 7.05 4.35
C ALA A 18 -3.42 7.65 5.27
N LYS A 19 -3.81 8.35 6.33
CA LYS A 19 -2.88 8.87 7.35
C LYS A 19 -2.19 7.74 8.13
N VAL A 20 -2.92 6.68 8.48
CA VAL A 20 -2.36 5.50 9.15
C VAL A 20 -1.32 4.80 8.26
N MET A 21 -1.64 4.57 6.99
CA MET A 21 -0.71 3.98 6.02
C MET A 21 0.52 4.88 5.85
N ALA A 22 0.34 6.18 5.64
CA ALA A 22 1.44 7.12 5.45
C ALA A 22 2.38 7.16 6.67
N SER A 23 1.82 7.32 7.89
CA SER A 23 2.61 7.34 9.12
C SER A 23 3.34 6.02 9.38
N THR A 24 2.74 4.88 9.00
CA THR A 24 3.38 3.56 9.15
C THR A 24 4.55 3.40 8.19
N PHE A 25 4.44 3.85 6.93
CA PHE A 25 5.57 3.88 6.00
C PHE A 25 6.72 4.75 6.51
N VAL A 26 6.41 5.97 6.96
CA VAL A 26 7.42 6.90 7.50
C VAL A 26 8.10 6.30 8.73
N ALA A 27 7.33 5.68 9.64
CA ALA A 27 7.88 5.00 10.81
C ALA A 27 8.76 3.79 10.45
N ARG A 28 8.51 3.14 9.31
CA ARG A 28 9.33 2.06 8.73
C ARG A 28 10.51 2.59 7.90
N GLY A 29 10.74 3.91 7.86
CA GLY A 29 11.89 4.52 7.18
C GLY A 29 11.71 4.70 5.66
N TYR A 30 10.48 4.59 5.16
CA TYR A 30 10.19 4.89 3.75
C TYR A 30 9.91 6.38 3.52
N ASN A 31 10.33 6.86 2.35
CA ASN A 31 10.09 8.23 1.92
C ASN A 31 8.76 8.33 1.18
N LEU A 32 7.93 9.31 1.56
CA LEU A 32 6.74 9.70 0.82
C LEU A 32 6.98 11.04 0.13
N VAL A 33 6.51 11.19 -1.10
CA VAL A 33 6.45 12.52 -1.73
C VAL A 33 5.60 13.42 -0.82
N SER A 34 6.13 14.57 -0.41
CA SER A 34 5.58 15.50 0.59
C SER A 34 5.59 15.04 2.06
N GLY A 35 6.10 13.84 2.37
CA GLY A 35 6.26 13.33 3.74
C GLY A 35 4.99 12.77 4.39
N GLY A 36 3.86 12.77 3.68
CA GLY A 36 2.57 12.28 4.21
C GLY A 36 1.45 12.34 3.16
N THR A 37 0.22 12.52 3.63
CA THR A 37 -0.95 12.76 2.77
C THR A 37 -2.07 13.50 3.51
N ASP A 38 -2.78 14.35 2.77
CA ASP A 38 -4.00 15.03 3.21
C ASP A 38 -5.27 14.47 2.55
N ASN A 39 -5.13 13.43 1.70
CA ASN A 39 -6.25 12.85 0.95
C ASN A 39 -6.19 11.31 0.97
N HIS A 40 -6.82 10.68 -0.02
CA HIS A 40 -7.02 9.23 -0.10
C HIS A 40 -5.83 8.45 -0.69
N LEU A 41 -4.76 9.13 -1.12
CA LEU A 41 -3.62 8.50 -1.78
C LEU A 41 -2.28 9.05 -1.28
N MET A 42 -1.21 8.31 -1.53
CA MET A 42 0.18 8.75 -1.30
C MET A 42 1.11 8.17 -2.36
N LEU A 43 2.27 8.82 -2.53
CA LEU A 43 3.32 8.37 -3.43
C LEU A 43 4.53 7.96 -2.62
N LEU A 44 4.87 6.68 -2.68
CA LEU A 44 6.08 6.12 -2.12
C LEU A 44 7.25 6.40 -3.07
N ASP A 45 8.30 7.01 -2.55
CA ASP A 45 9.54 7.27 -3.28
C ASP A 45 10.54 6.15 -3.02
N LEU A 46 10.96 5.48 -4.09
CA LEU A 46 11.86 4.33 -4.07
C LEU A 46 13.21 4.65 -4.76
N ARG A 47 13.52 5.93 -4.98
CA ARG A 47 14.78 6.33 -5.65
C ARG A 47 16.03 5.94 -4.85
N ASP A 48 15.92 5.80 -3.54
CA ASP A 48 16.97 5.36 -2.63
C ASP A 48 17.09 3.83 -2.53
N LYS A 49 16.22 3.08 -3.21
CA LYS A 49 16.20 1.62 -3.22
C LYS A 49 16.92 1.04 -4.41
N SER A 50 17.53 -0.14 -4.21
CA SER A 50 18.21 -0.88 -5.27
C SER A 50 17.26 -1.38 -6.37
N TYR A 51 15.97 -1.48 -6.06
CA TYR A 51 14.95 -2.04 -6.95
C TYR A 51 14.03 -0.99 -7.61
N THR A 52 13.38 -1.48 -8.65
CA THR A 52 12.26 -0.95 -9.45
C THR A 52 11.00 -0.40 -8.78
N GLY A 53 10.34 0.63 -9.31
CA GLY A 53 8.88 0.74 -9.12
C GLY A 53 8.16 -0.46 -9.72
N LYS A 54 8.63 -0.94 -10.88
CA LYS A 54 8.13 -2.17 -11.54
C LYS A 54 8.43 -3.45 -10.75
N ASP A 55 9.61 -3.56 -10.14
CA ASP A 55 9.97 -4.74 -9.35
C ASP A 55 9.15 -4.79 -8.06
N ALA A 56 8.97 -3.64 -7.40
CA ALA A 56 8.11 -3.50 -6.22
C ALA A 56 6.64 -3.85 -6.51
N ASP A 57 6.08 -3.32 -7.60
CA ASP A 57 4.73 -3.62 -8.12
C ASP A 57 4.54 -5.13 -8.33
N ALA A 58 5.51 -5.78 -8.98
CA ALA A 58 5.48 -7.22 -9.22
C ALA A 58 5.59 -8.05 -7.94
N ALA A 59 6.45 -7.67 -6.99
CA ALA A 59 6.66 -8.38 -5.74
C ALA A 59 5.42 -8.34 -4.83
N LEU A 60 4.85 -7.14 -4.65
CA LEU A 60 3.60 -6.95 -3.91
C LEU A 60 2.44 -7.69 -4.58
N GLY A 61 2.38 -7.67 -5.92
CA GLY A 61 1.41 -8.45 -6.67
C GLY A 61 1.51 -9.97 -6.40
N ARG A 62 2.72 -10.54 -6.33
CA ARG A 62 2.92 -11.95 -5.93
C ARG A 62 2.47 -12.22 -4.50
N ALA A 63 2.48 -11.21 -3.62
CA ALA A 63 1.97 -11.29 -2.26
C ALA A 63 0.46 -10.99 -2.13
N TYR A 64 -0.26 -10.86 -3.26
CA TYR A 64 -1.68 -10.48 -3.34
C TYR A 64 -2.00 -9.06 -2.84
N ILE A 65 -1.03 -8.16 -2.92
CA ILE A 65 -1.19 -6.74 -2.65
C ILE A 65 -1.08 -5.97 -3.97
N THR A 66 -2.22 -5.53 -4.51
CA THR A 66 -2.25 -4.79 -5.77
C THR A 66 -1.94 -3.32 -5.54
N VAL A 67 -0.88 -2.84 -6.20
CA VAL A 67 -0.46 -1.44 -6.21
C VAL A 67 -0.32 -0.94 -7.63
N ASN A 68 0.17 0.29 -7.81
CA ASN A 68 0.48 0.84 -9.12
C ASN A 68 1.87 1.48 -9.09
N LYS A 69 2.81 0.96 -9.90
CA LYS A 69 4.05 1.68 -10.20
C LYS A 69 3.75 3.07 -10.76
N ASN A 70 4.44 4.08 -10.26
CA ASN A 70 4.14 5.47 -10.59
C ASN A 70 5.42 6.31 -10.59
N ALA A 71 5.46 7.32 -11.46
CA ALA A 71 6.58 8.24 -11.50
C ALA A 71 6.58 9.17 -10.28
N VAL A 72 7.77 9.51 -9.80
CA VAL A 72 7.98 10.51 -8.74
C VAL A 72 8.53 11.81 -9.31
N PRO A 73 8.51 12.94 -8.56
CA PRO A 73 9.11 14.18 -9.05
C PRO A 73 10.59 13.99 -9.43
N ASN A 74 10.95 14.40 -10.64
CA ASN A 74 12.28 14.20 -11.22
C ASN A 74 12.71 12.72 -11.23
N ASP A 75 11.81 11.83 -11.65
CA ASP A 75 12.09 10.39 -11.73
C ASP A 75 13.29 10.11 -12.65
N PRO A 76 14.37 9.45 -12.17
CA PRO A 76 15.51 9.10 -13.00
C PRO A 76 15.24 7.93 -13.96
N ARG A 77 14.16 7.17 -13.74
CA ARG A 77 13.81 5.97 -14.51
C ARG A 77 12.74 6.30 -15.56
N SER A 78 12.65 5.43 -16.57
CA SER A 78 11.65 5.61 -17.63
C SER A 78 10.22 5.42 -17.12
N PRO A 79 9.20 5.98 -17.79
CA PRO A 79 7.79 5.83 -17.41
C PRO A 79 7.28 4.38 -17.34
N PHE A 80 7.98 3.43 -17.98
CA PHE A 80 7.63 2.00 -17.95
C PHE A 80 8.20 1.26 -16.73
N VAL A 81 9.19 1.85 -16.06
CA VAL A 81 9.94 1.25 -14.94
C VAL A 81 9.63 1.98 -13.64
N THR A 82 9.74 3.31 -13.65
CA THR A 82 9.45 4.25 -12.55
C THR A 82 10.26 4.03 -11.26
N SER A 83 10.27 5.05 -10.40
CA SER A 83 10.94 5.02 -9.09
C SER A 83 9.96 5.21 -7.92
N GLY A 84 8.69 4.83 -8.09
CA GLY A 84 7.72 4.94 -7.00
C GLY A 84 6.49 4.05 -7.15
N LEU A 85 5.68 4.08 -6.10
CA LEU A 85 4.37 3.41 -6.04
C LEU A 85 3.30 4.42 -5.64
N ARG A 86 2.14 4.40 -6.32
CA ARG A 86 0.93 5.11 -5.89
C ARG A 86 0.03 4.16 -5.13
N LEU A 87 -0.29 4.54 -3.91
CA LEU A 87 -1.12 3.77 -2.99
C LEU A 87 -2.38 4.56 -2.65
N GLY A 88 -3.50 3.88 -2.50
CA GLY A 88 -4.77 4.50 -2.14
C GLY A 88 -5.61 3.62 -1.24
N THR A 89 -6.35 4.25 -0.33
CA THR A 89 -7.16 3.57 0.69
C THR A 89 -8.65 3.38 0.41
N PRO A 90 -9.31 3.94 -0.64
CA PRO A 90 -10.74 3.73 -0.87
C PRO A 90 -11.13 2.25 -0.92
N ALA A 91 -10.43 1.43 -1.71
CA ALA A 91 -10.79 0.03 -1.91
C ALA A 91 -10.75 -0.82 -0.63
N ILE A 92 -9.71 -0.65 0.19
CA ILE A 92 -9.61 -1.37 1.47
C ILE A 92 -10.65 -0.86 2.47
N THR A 93 -10.97 0.43 2.42
CA THR A 93 -11.97 1.04 3.31
C THR A 93 -13.37 0.55 2.96
N THR A 94 -13.71 0.49 1.66
CA THR A 94 -14.97 -0.10 1.19
C THR A 94 -15.11 -1.56 1.60
N ARG A 95 -13.97 -2.28 1.65
CA ARG A 95 -13.93 -3.67 2.13
C ARG A 95 -14.10 -3.80 3.66
N GLY A 96 -14.03 -2.70 4.40
CA GLY A 96 -14.23 -2.66 5.85
C GLY A 96 -12.95 -2.58 6.67
N PHE A 97 -11.78 -2.33 6.06
CA PHE A 97 -10.55 -2.15 6.82
C PHE A 97 -10.58 -0.82 7.58
N ALA A 98 -10.16 -0.87 8.85
CA ALA A 98 -9.93 0.29 9.70
C ALA A 98 -8.42 0.49 9.94
N ASP A 99 -8.08 1.26 10.97
CA ASP A 99 -6.71 1.64 11.32
C ASP A 99 -5.80 0.42 11.54
N ASP A 100 -6.26 -0.61 12.25
CA ASP A 100 -5.45 -1.77 12.59
C ASP A 100 -5.12 -2.63 11.36
N GLU A 101 -6.14 -2.94 10.54
CA GLU A 101 -5.95 -3.68 9.30
C GLU A 101 -5.07 -2.90 8.31
N THR A 102 -5.26 -1.58 8.23
CA THR A 102 -4.46 -0.71 7.35
C THR A 102 -3.00 -0.67 7.79
N ARG A 103 -2.75 -0.57 9.10
CA ARG A 103 -1.39 -0.62 9.66
C ARG A 103 -0.74 -1.97 9.39
N GLN A 104 -1.45 -3.06 9.62
CA GLN A 104 -0.94 -4.40 9.38
C GLN A 104 -0.64 -4.66 7.89
N LEU A 105 -1.52 -4.23 6.99
CA LEU A 105 -1.28 -4.26 5.55
C LEU A 105 -0.02 -3.47 5.19
N THR A 106 0.14 -2.28 5.75
CA THR A 106 1.31 -1.43 5.48
C THR A 106 2.60 -2.07 5.97
N HIS A 107 2.58 -2.75 7.11
CA HIS A 107 3.72 -3.55 7.57
C HIS A 107 4.07 -4.68 6.61
N TRP A 108 3.09 -5.43 6.12
CA TRP A 108 3.34 -6.47 5.12
C TRP A 108 3.91 -5.92 3.82
N MET A 109 3.46 -4.74 3.39
CA MET A 109 4.04 -4.07 2.23
C MET A 109 5.51 -3.75 2.48
N CYS A 110 5.84 -3.18 3.64
CA CYS A 110 7.23 -2.89 4.02
C CYS A 110 8.07 -4.17 4.08
N ASP A 111 7.56 -5.26 4.67
CA ASP A 111 8.27 -6.54 4.74
C ASP A 111 8.62 -7.08 3.34
N VAL A 112 7.68 -7.02 2.39
CA VAL A 112 7.93 -7.47 1.00
C VAL A 112 8.91 -6.54 0.27
N LEU A 113 8.85 -5.23 0.53
CA LEU A 113 9.73 -4.26 -0.10
C LEU A 113 11.16 -4.36 0.46
N GLU A 114 11.32 -4.55 1.76
CA GLU A 114 12.62 -4.78 2.42
C GLU A 114 13.24 -6.10 1.93
N SER A 115 12.43 -7.14 1.74
CA SER A 115 12.95 -8.44 1.32
C SER A 115 13.54 -8.46 -0.09
N LEU A 116 13.19 -7.48 -0.94
CA LEU A 116 13.80 -7.30 -2.27
C LEU A 116 15.28 -6.92 -2.23
N GLU A 117 15.79 -6.49 -1.07
CA GLU A 117 17.21 -6.18 -0.86
C GLU A 117 17.93 -7.30 -0.09
N SER A 118 17.31 -8.49 0.00
CA SER A 118 17.79 -9.64 0.75
C SER A 118 17.53 -10.96 0.02
N ASP A 119 18.09 -12.06 0.52
CA ASP A 119 18.00 -13.39 -0.13
C ASP A 119 16.73 -14.18 0.22
N ASP A 120 15.79 -13.63 1.01
CA ASP A 120 14.60 -14.34 1.52
C ASP A 120 13.27 -13.94 0.86
N THR A 121 13.32 -13.16 -0.23
CA THR A 121 12.17 -12.54 -0.89
C THR A 121 10.97 -13.48 -1.05
N GLU A 122 11.21 -14.68 -1.60
CA GLU A 122 10.12 -15.62 -1.90
C GLU A 122 9.48 -16.20 -0.63
N THR A 123 10.24 -16.40 0.44
CA THR A 123 9.71 -16.82 1.75
C THR A 123 8.84 -15.73 2.36
N VAL A 124 9.26 -14.47 2.28
CA VAL A 124 8.49 -13.33 2.79
C VAL A 124 7.20 -13.16 2.00
N ILE A 125 7.26 -13.25 0.67
CA ILE A 125 6.09 -13.14 -0.22
C ILE A 125 5.07 -14.23 0.10
N GLU A 126 5.49 -15.49 0.27
CA GLU A 126 4.59 -16.61 0.58
C GLU A 126 3.87 -16.39 1.94
N ARG A 127 4.63 -16.01 2.98
CA ARG A 127 4.08 -15.70 4.31
C ARG A 127 3.06 -14.55 4.25
N VAL A 128 3.41 -13.47 3.55
CA VAL A 128 2.53 -12.31 3.42
C VAL A 128 1.29 -12.68 2.62
N ARG A 129 1.42 -13.45 1.53
CA ARG A 129 0.30 -13.91 0.71
C ARG A 129 -0.74 -14.65 1.57
N GLU A 130 -0.30 -15.59 2.40
CA GLU A 130 -1.22 -16.33 3.28
C GLU A 130 -1.86 -15.42 4.32
N SER A 131 -1.10 -14.48 4.88
CA SER A 131 -1.63 -13.49 5.84
C SER A 131 -2.69 -12.57 5.20
N VAL A 132 -2.44 -12.11 3.97
CA VAL A 132 -3.38 -11.32 3.17
C VAL A 132 -4.65 -12.12 2.89
N LYS A 133 -4.54 -13.39 2.49
CA LYS A 133 -5.71 -14.27 2.26
C LYS A 133 -6.55 -14.41 3.54
N THR A 134 -5.92 -14.67 4.68
CA THR A 134 -6.62 -14.79 5.97
C THR A 134 -7.34 -13.49 6.34
N LEU A 135 -6.70 -12.34 6.18
CA LEU A 135 -7.34 -11.05 6.43
C LEU A 135 -8.51 -10.82 5.47
N CYS A 136 -8.29 -11.07 4.19
CA CYS A 136 -9.29 -10.92 3.14
C CYS A 136 -10.53 -11.81 3.37
N ALA A 137 -10.37 -13.01 3.93
CA ALA A 137 -11.47 -13.91 4.26
C ALA A 137 -12.36 -13.38 5.42
N ARG A 138 -11.79 -12.58 6.33
CA ARG A 138 -12.54 -11.89 7.40
C ARG A 138 -13.37 -10.72 6.88
N PHE A 139 -13.03 -10.20 5.71
CA PHE A 139 -13.66 -9.04 5.08
C PHE A 139 -14.03 -9.36 3.62
N PRO A 140 -15.05 -10.20 3.37
CA PRO A 140 -15.44 -10.57 2.01
C PRO A 140 -15.99 -9.36 1.23
N VAL A 141 -15.71 -9.28 -0.07
CA VAL A 141 -16.18 -8.18 -0.94
C VAL A 141 -17.69 -8.29 -1.23
N TYR A 142 -18.18 -9.51 -1.36
CA TYR A 142 -19.59 -9.83 -1.46
C TYR A 142 -19.92 -10.77 -0.30
N ALA A 143 -20.78 -10.33 0.61
CA ALA A 143 -21.45 -11.25 1.51
C ALA A 143 -22.58 -11.92 0.70
N GLU A 144 -22.64 -13.24 0.71
CA GLU A 144 -23.85 -13.95 0.25
C GLU A 144 -25.07 -13.54 1.08
#